data_AF-A0A2A3LN41-F1
#
_entry.id   AF-A0A2A3LN41-F1
#
_cell.length_a   1.000
_cell.length_b   1.000
_cell.length_c   1.000
_cell.angle_alpha   90.00
_cell.angle_beta   90.00
_cell.angle_gamma   90.00
#
_symmetry.space_group_name_H-M   'P 1'
#
loop_
_entity.id
_entity.type
_entity.pdbx_description
1 polymer ?
#
loop_
_entity_poly.entity_id
_entity_poly.type
_entity_poly.pdbx_seq_one_letter_code
_entity_poly.pdbx_strand_id
1 'polypeptide(L)'
;MRANTSRVSTRWAAWSGVLLACLMLVGCGGTALYSSVDERQANEMMGALIGSGIQAQKKPAASKVGWDVFVAESDMPQAMDVLRARGLPRENYQNLGDIFKKEGFASSATDERGRYLHALQQEITQTLSMLPGVAQARVHLALPERDPLGGSTGKTSAAVWIFEQPGANVRDREADIKIVVKDGVEGLTDINQVSVKFVTMPAPPESAPSTGTAMALSAISPMAIVIAALVVALLAVAFAFAGRLKTRKPAATDKAPPTRWQG
;
A
#
# COMPACT_ATOMS: atom_id res chain seq x y z
N MET A 1 39.81 34.35 -41.42
CA MET A 1 38.53 33.60 -41.47
C MET A 1 38.50 32.53 -40.40
N ARG A 2 37.96 32.82 -39.21
CA ARG A 2 37.60 31.83 -38.19
C ARG A 2 36.09 31.95 -37.98
N ALA A 3 35.32 31.00 -38.48
CA ALA A 3 33.91 30.90 -38.15
C ALA A 3 33.46 29.44 -38.19
N ASN A 4 32.59 29.10 -37.24
CA ASN A 4 31.65 27.99 -37.26
C ASN A 4 32.04 26.66 -36.56
N THR A 5 32.57 26.70 -35.33
CA THR A 5 32.63 25.52 -34.44
C THR A 5 31.65 25.56 -33.26
N SER A 6 31.04 26.72 -32.96
CA SER A 6 30.20 26.88 -31.75
C SER A 6 28.80 26.26 -31.85
N ARG A 7 28.21 26.15 -33.06
CA ARG A 7 26.83 25.62 -33.23
C ARG A 7 26.70 24.10 -33.09
N VAL A 8 27.80 23.34 -33.20
CA VAL A 8 27.75 21.87 -33.12
C VAL A 8 27.75 21.40 -31.66
N SER A 9 28.49 22.08 -30.78
CA SER A 9 28.60 21.75 -29.36
C SER A 9 27.27 21.86 -28.58
N THR A 10 26.44 22.85 -28.92
CA THR A 10 25.14 23.08 -28.27
C THR A 10 24.08 22.06 -28.67
N ARG A 11 24.14 21.54 -29.91
CA ARG A 11 23.21 20.50 -30.39
C ARG A 11 23.52 19.13 -29.77
N TRP A 12 24.79 18.86 -29.47
CA TRP A 12 25.23 17.60 -28.86
C TRP A 12 24.92 17.55 -27.36
N ALA A 13 25.08 18.66 -26.64
CA ALA A 13 24.64 18.76 -25.24
C ALA A 13 23.11 18.60 -25.10
N ALA A 14 22.35 19.15 -26.04
CA ALA A 14 20.90 18.98 -26.06
C ALA A 14 20.48 17.52 -26.31
N TRP A 15 21.17 16.81 -27.21
CA TRP A 15 20.86 15.40 -27.51
C TRP A 15 21.26 14.46 -26.37
N SER A 16 22.39 14.71 -25.70
CA SER A 16 22.78 13.98 -24.48
C SER A 16 21.80 14.22 -23.33
N GLY A 17 21.27 15.45 -23.19
CA GLY A 17 20.23 15.76 -22.21
C GLY A 17 18.92 15.03 -22.49
N VAL A 18 18.49 14.95 -23.76
CA VAL A 18 17.29 14.20 -24.15
C VAL A 18 17.47 12.70 -23.96
N LEU A 19 18.66 12.14 -24.22
CA LEU A 19 18.94 10.73 -24.01
C LEU A 19 18.95 10.36 -22.52
N LEU A 20 19.54 11.20 -21.66
CA LEU A 20 19.53 11.03 -20.21
C LEU A 20 18.10 11.16 -19.65
N ALA A 21 17.30 12.08 -20.19
CA ALA A 21 15.89 12.21 -19.86
C ALA A 21 15.09 10.96 -20.27
N CYS A 22 15.32 10.41 -21.47
CA CYS A 22 14.67 9.18 -21.92
C CYS A 22 15.09 7.95 -21.10
N LEU A 23 16.32 7.89 -20.60
CA LEU A 23 16.80 6.79 -19.76
C LEU A 23 16.13 6.79 -18.37
N MET A 24 15.77 7.97 -17.86
CA MET A 24 14.99 8.12 -16.61
C MET A 24 13.52 7.71 -16.74
N LEU A 25 13.02 7.48 -17.97
CA LEU A 25 11.64 7.01 -18.20
C LEU A 25 11.53 5.48 -18.30
N VAL A 26 12.64 4.73 -18.25
CA VAL A 26 12.60 3.26 -18.34
C VAL A 26 12.24 2.66 -16.98
N GLY A 27 10.94 2.44 -16.79
CA GLY A 27 10.45 1.17 -16.20
C GLY A 27 10.16 1.15 -14.70
N CYS A 28 9.05 1.76 -14.27
CA CYS A 28 8.33 1.32 -13.07
C CYS A 28 7.25 0.30 -13.47
N GLY A 29 7.69 -0.85 -13.99
CA GLY A 29 6.83 -1.97 -14.38
C GLY A 29 6.61 -2.91 -13.20
N GLY A 30 5.81 -2.49 -12.21
CA GLY A 30 5.34 -3.39 -11.18
C GLY A 30 4.24 -4.31 -11.72
N THR A 31 4.20 -5.56 -11.28
CA THR A 31 3.11 -6.49 -11.54
C THR A 31 2.04 -6.36 -10.46
N ALA A 32 0.77 -6.40 -10.85
CA ALA A 32 -0.33 -6.37 -9.88
C ALA A 32 -0.37 -7.67 -9.08
N LEU A 33 -0.26 -7.57 -7.76
CA LEU A 33 -0.35 -8.70 -6.82
C LEU A 33 -1.81 -8.99 -6.47
N TYR A 34 -2.57 -7.93 -6.19
CA TYR A 34 -4.00 -7.97 -5.94
C TYR A 34 -4.67 -6.78 -6.63
N SER A 35 -5.89 -6.99 -7.10
CA SER A 35 -6.69 -5.98 -7.78
C SER A 35 -8.04 -5.75 -7.12
N SER A 36 -8.59 -4.55 -7.27
CA SER A 36 -9.92 -4.17 -6.78
C SER A 36 -10.16 -4.40 -5.28
N VAL A 37 -9.12 -4.20 -4.46
CA VAL A 37 -9.23 -4.30 -2.99
C VAL A 37 -9.70 -2.98 -2.40
N ASP A 38 -10.41 -3.01 -1.27
CA ASP A 38 -10.80 -1.77 -0.59
C ASP A 38 -9.58 -1.02 -0.04
N GLU A 39 -9.73 0.27 0.23
CA GLU A 39 -8.62 1.11 0.65
C GLU A 39 -7.97 0.65 1.97
N ARG A 40 -8.77 0.19 2.93
CA ARG A 40 -8.26 -0.26 4.23
C ARG A 40 -7.43 -1.53 4.03
N GLN A 41 -7.95 -2.50 3.29
CA GLN A 41 -7.21 -3.71 2.94
C GLN A 41 -5.94 -3.42 2.15
N ALA A 42 -5.98 -2.52 1.17
CA ALA A 42 -4.80 -2.11 0.41
C ALA A 42 -3.72 -1.51 1.33
N ASN A 43 -4.11 -0.69 2.29
CA ASN A 43 -3.19 -0.12 3.28
C ASN A 43 -2.61 -1.18 4.23
N GLU A 44 -3.41 -2.15 4.68
CA GLU A 44 -2.95 -3.27 5.50
C GLU A 44 -1.92 -4.15 4.75
N MET A 45 -2.20 -4.45 3.47
CA MET A 45 -1.27 -5.16 2.59
C MET A 45 0.03 -4.38 2.36
N MET A 46 -0.07 -3.08 2.09
CA MET A 46 1.12 -2.22 1.97
C MET A 46 1.96 -2.24 3.25
N GLY A 47 1.33 -2.10 4.42
CA GLY A 47 2.04 -2.12 5.70
C GLY A 47 2.73 -3.45 5.96
N ALA A 48 2.06 -4.56 5.66
CA ALA A 48 2.65 -5.90 5.76
C ALA A 48 3.87 -6.07 4.85
N LEU A 49 3.77 -5.67 3.58
CA LEU A 49 4.85 -5.81 2.60
C LEU A 49 6.05 -4.92 2.94
N ILE A 50 5.80 -3.63 3.16
CA ILE A 50 6.85 -2.64 3.50
C ILE A 50 7.53 -3.02 4.82
N GLY A 51 6.76 -3.45 5.83
CA GLY A 51 7.30 -3.92 7.10
C GLY A 51 8.14 -5.20 7.01
N SER A 52 8.06 -5.94 5.90
CA SER A 52 8.92 -7.10 5.59
C SER A 52 10.07 -6.77 4.64
N GLY A 53 10.27 -5.48 4.30
CA GLY A 53 11.30 -5.02 3.37
C GLY A 53 10.92 -5.13 1.89
N ILE A 54 9.69 -5.54 1.57
CA ILE A 54 9.18 -5.65 0.20
C ILE A 54 8.57 -4.31 -0.22
N GLN A 55 9.06 -3.74 -1.32
CA GLN A 55 8.52 -2.50 -1.86
C GLN A 55 7.17 -2.77 -2.54
N ALA A 56 6.13 -2.03 -2.14
CA ALA A 56 4.79 -2.15 -2.70
C ALA A 56 4.23 -0.79 -3.10
N GLN A 57 3.47 -0.73 -4.19
CA GLN A 57 2.81 0.48 -4.67
C GLN A 57 1.30 0.28 -4.74
N LYS A 58 0.53 1.26 -4.28
CA LYS A 58 -0.92 1.30 -4.42
C LYS A 58 -1.30 2.23 -5.57
N LYS A 59 -2.12 1.74 -6.52
CA LYS A 59 -2.68 2.56 -7.61
C LYS A 59 -4.20 2.36 -7.68
N PRO A 60 -4.97 3.33 -8.17
CA PRO A 60 -6.40 3.14 -8.41
C PRO A 60 -6.63 1.94 -9.33
N ALA A 61 -7.61 1.11 -9.00
CA ALA A 61 -7.89 -0.09 -9.78
C ALA A 61 -8.32 0.24 -11.22
N ALA A 62 -7.97 -0.63 -12.17
CA ALA A 62 -8.42 -0.48 -13.56
C ALA A 62 -9.96 -0.48 -13.70
N SER A 63 -10.65 -1.14 -12.76
CA SER A 63 -12.11 -1.16 -12.64
C SER A 63 -12.72 0.17 -12.15
N LYS A 64 -11.89 1.16 -11.78
CA LYS A 64 -12.27 2.42 -11.11
C LYS A 64 -12.93 2.23 -9.73
N VAL A 65 -12.97 1.01 -9.22
CA VAL A 65 -13.54 0.67 -7.91
C VAL A 65 -12.50 -0.11 -7.13
N GLY A 66 -12.04 0.49 -6.03
CA GLY A 66 -10.97 -0.05 -5.19
C GLY A 66 -9.57 0.32 -5.68
N TRP A 67 -8.60 -0.42 -5.17
CA TRP A 67 -7.18 -0.18 -5.36
C TRP A 67 -6.49 -1.47 -5.80
N ASP A 68 -5.42 -1.30 -6.57
CA ASP A 68 -4.52 -2.37 -7.00
C ASP A 68 -3.19 -2.22 -6.26
N VAL A 69 -2.68 -3.33 -5.73
CA VAL A 69 -1.40 -3.41 -5.03
C VAL A 69 -0.37 -4.05 -5.96
N PHE A 70 0.71 -3.33 -6.24
CA PHE A 70 1.78 -3.72 -7.15
C PHE A 70 3.07 -4.02 -6.38
N VAL A 71 3.80 -5.04 -6.81
CA VAL A 71 5.15 -5.37 -6.33
C VAL A 71 6.08 -5.62 -7.52
N ALA A 72 7.40 -5.67 -7.27
CA ALA A 72 8.34 -6.14 -8.28
C ALA A 72 8.08 -7.62 -8.61
N GLU A 73 8.24 -8.00 -9.88
CA GLU A 73 8.02 -9.38 -10.33
C GLU A 73 8.91 -10.38 -9.58
N SER A 74 10.15 -9.97 -9.25
CA SER A 74 11.10 -10.75 -8.44
C SER A 74 10.60 -11.06 -7.03
N ASP A 75 9.78 -10.16 -6.47
CA ASP A 75 9.36 -10.21 -5.07
C ASP A 75 7.99 -10.88 -4.91
N MET A 76 7.33 -11.24 -6.03
CA MET A 76 5.97 -11.78 -6.03
C MET A 76 5.80 -13.05 -5.17
N PRO A 77 6.67 -14.08 -5.25
CA PRO A 77 6.53 -15.27 -4.40
C PRO A 77 6.64 -14.93 -2.90
N GLN A 78 7.64 -14.12 -2.55
CA GLN A 78 7.87 -13.69 -1.17
C GLN A 78 6.73 -12.82 -0.65
N ALA A 79 6.20 -11.93 -1.48
CA ALA A 79 5.06 -11.07 -1.15
C ALA A 79 3.80 -11.90 -0.85
N MET A 80 3.52 -12.93 -1.67
CA MET A 80 2.39 -13.83 -1.43
C MET A 80 2.53 -14.59 -0.11
N ASP A 81 3.73 -15.10 0.20
CA ASP A 81 3.97 -15.82 1.46
C ASP A 81 3.82 -14.90 2.68
N VAL A 82 4.32 -13.66 2.60
CA VAL A 82 4.18 -12.65 3.65
C VAL A 82 2.70 -12.30 3.90
N LEU A 83 1.92 -12.10 2.84
CA LEU A 83 0.48 -11.80 2.97
C LEU A 83 -0.30 -13.00 3.52
N ARG A 84 -0.01 -14.21 3.03
CA ARG A 84 -0.64 -15.46 3.50
C ARG A 84 -0.34 -15.71 4.98
N ALA A 85 0.91 -15.52 5.41
CA ALA A 85 1.31 -15.66 6.81
C ALA A 85 0.57 -14.68 7.75
N ARG A 86 0.11 -13.54 7.22
CA ARG A 86 -0.67 -12.55 7.96
C ARG A 86 -2.18 -12.63 7.73
N GLY A 87 -2.66 -13.63 6.99
CA GLY A 87 -4.08 -13.82 6.70
C GLY A 87 -4.70 -12.70 5.87
N LEU A 88 -3.92 -12.09 4.97
CA LEU A 88 -4.36 -11.03 4.06
C LEU A 88 -4.61 -11.60 2.64
N PRO A 89 -5.57 -11.03 1.88
CA PRO A 89 -6.56 -10.03 2.30
C PRO A 89 -7.59 -10.62 3.28
N ARG A 90 -8.10 -9.79 4.20
CA ARG A 90 -9.08 -10.25 5.19
C ARG A 90 -10.40 -10.61 4.49
N GLU A 91 -11.08 -11.63 4.98
CA GLU A 91 -12.46 -11.85 4.56
C GLU A 91 -13.33 -10.67 4.99
N ASN A 92 -14.08 -10.11 4.06
CA ASN A 92 -15.08 -9.09 4.36
C ASN A 92 -16.30 -9.78 4.96
N TYR A 93 -16.38 -9.81 6.29
CA TYR A 93 -17.58 -10.27 6.97
C TYR A 93 -18.73 -9.31 6.68
N GLN A 94 -19.85 -9.85 6.19
CA GLN A 94 -21.09 -9.08 6.12
C GLN A 94 -21.57 -8.80 7.54
N ASN A 95 -21.74 -7.53 7.88
CA ASN A 95 -22.29 -7.18 9.18
C ASN A 95 -23.80 -7.46 9.18
N LEU A 96 -24.38 -7.66 10.37
CA LEU A 96 -25.80 -7.90 10.53
C LEU A 96 -26.67 -6.80 9.88
N GLY A 97 -26.19 -5.55 9.93
CA GLY A 97 -26.80 -4.41 9.27
C GLY A 97 -26.72 -4.40 7.73
N ASP A 98 -25.88 -5.24 7.12
CA ASP A 98 -25.80 -5.40 5.66
C ASP A 98 -26.75 -6.48 5.16
N ILE A 99 -27.01 -7.51 5.97
CA ILE A 99 -27.91 -8.63 5.65
C ILE A 99 -29.39 -8.24 5.86
N PHE A 100 -29.71 -7.41 6.86
CA PHE A 100 -31.09 -6.95 7.11
C PHE A 100 -31.50 -5.69 6.31
N LYS A 101 -30.71 -5.25 5.33
CA LYS A 101 -31.09 -4.14 4.43
C LYS A 101 -32.16 -4.63 3.45
N LYS A 102 -33.43 -4.39 3.81
CA LYS A 102 -34.60 -4.31 2.92
C LYS A 102 -35.01 -5.61 2.22
N GLU A 103 -35.75 -6.46 2.92
CA GLU A 103 -36.70 -7.38 2.28
C GLU A 103 -38.03 -7.34 3.05
N GLY A 104 -39.07 -6.77 2.43
CA GLY A 104 -40.46 -6.94 2.89
C GLY A 104 -41.09 -5.77 3.65
N PHE A 105 -42.41 -5.61 3.46
CA PHE A 105 -43.25 -4.51 3.95
C PHE A 105 -43.59 -4.59 5.46
N ALA A 106 -43.00 -5.54 6.20
CA ALA A 106 -43.15 -5.67 7.65
C ALA A 106 -41.89 -6.31 8.25
N SER A 107 -41.17 -5.58 9.12
CA SER A 107 -40.08 -6.15 9.90
C SER A 107 -40.62 -7.21 10.86
N SER A 108 -39.99 -8.37 10.94
CA SER A 108 -40.38 -9.39 11.91
C SER A 108 -39.93 -9.00 13.33
N ALA A 109 -40.59 -9.53 14.36
CA ALA A 109 -40.16 -9.34 15.75
C ALA A 109 -38.71 -9.82 15.98
N THR A 110 -38.27 -10.83 15.23
CA THR A 110 -36.90 -11.35 15.26
C THR A 110 -35.91 -10.35 14.67
N ASP A 111 -36.27 -9.66 13.58
CA ASP A 111 -35.39 -8.65 12.95
C ASP A 111 -35.21 -7.42 13.83
N GLU A 112 -36.29 -6.92 14.42
CA GLU A 112 -36.24 -5.78 15.33
C GLU A 112 -35.35 -6.09 16.54
N ARG A 113 -35.49 -7.30 17.11
CA ARG A 113 -34.62 -7.79 18.18
C ARG A 113 -33.16 -7.89 17.74
N GLY A 114 -32.90 -8.45 16.56
CA GLY A 114 -31.54 -8.56 16.01
C GLY A 114 -30.87 -7.18 15.86
N ARG A 115 -31.63 -6.19 15.37
CA ARG A 115 -31.17 -4.80 15.25
C ARG A 115 -30.91 -4.16 16.61
N TYR A 116 -31.80 -4.36 17.57
CA TYR A 116 -31.62 -3.87 18.94
C TYR A 116 -30.35 -4.45 19.58
N LEU A 117 -30.16 -5.77 19.51
CA LEU A 117 -28.98 -6.44 20.06
C LEU A 117 -27.69 -5.94 19.41
N HIS A 118 -27.68 -5.82 18.08
CA HIS A 118 -26.51 -5.29 17.37
C HIS A 118 -26.22 -3.85 17.76
N ALA A 119 -27.24 -2.99 17.84
CA ALA A 119 -27.06 -1.60 18.26
C ALA A 119 -26.45 -1.52 19.67
N LEU A 120 -26.99 -2.30 20.62
CA LEU A 120 -26.48 -2.35 22.00
C LEU A 120 -25.02 -2.85 22.06
N GLN A 121 -24.69 -3.88 21.28
CA GLN A 121 -23.30 -4.37 21.17
C GLN A 121 -22.35 -3.30 20.63
N GLN A 122 -22.77 -2.52 19.62
CA GLN A 122 -21.96 -1.45 19.04
C GLN A 122 -21.78 -0.29 20.03
N GLU A 123 -22.84 0.10 20.76
CA GLU A 123 -22.78 1.18 21.74
C GLU A 123 -21.81 0.87 22.90
N ILE A 124 -21.87 -0.34 23.45
CA ILE A 124 -20.95 -0.77 24.51
C ILE A 124 -19.53 -0.92 23.95
N THR A 125 -19.39 -1.47 22.74
CA THR A 125 -18.08 -1.56 22.05
C THR A 125 -17.45 -0.18 21.89
N GLN A 126 -18.23 0.81 21.47
CA GLN A 126 -17.79 2.20 21.33
C GLN A 126 -17.38 2.80 22.67
N THR A 127 -18.19 2.58 23.71
CA THR A 127 -17.90 3.05 25.08
C THR A 127 -16.59 2.49 25.61
N LEU A 128 -16.36 1.18 25.49
CA LEU A 128 -15.13 0.54 25.94
C LEU A 128 -13.91 0.93 25.10
N SER A 129 -14.09 1.20 23.81
CA SER A 129 -13.00 1.65 22.92
C SER A 129 -12.50 3.06 23.25
N MET A 130 -13.29 3.86 23.98
CA MET A 130 -12.85 5.19 24.45
C MET A 130 -11.94 5.12 25.68
N LEU A 131 -11.76 3.94 26.29
CA LEU A 131 -10.91 3.80 27.47
C LEU A 131 -9.42 3.97 27.09
N PRO A 132 -8.64 4.74 27.86
CA PRO A 132 -7.20 4.89 27.61
C PRO A 132 -6.48 3.53 27.58
N GLY A 133 -5.63 3.35 26.57
CA GLY A 133 -4.88 2.10 26.37
C GLY A 133 -5.65 1.01 25.63
N VAL A 134 -6.96 1.17 25.39
CA VAL A 134 -7.73 0.28 24.51
C VAL A 134 -7.56 0.73 23.07
N ALA A 135 -7.05 -0.15 22.23
CA ALA A 135 -6.97 0.08 20.80
C ALA A 135 -8.26 -0.33 20.07
N GLN A 136 -8.87 -1.42 20.53
CA GLN A 136 -10.15 -1.89 20.02
C GLN A 136 -10.86 -2.71 21.10
N ALA A 137 -12.18 -2.56 21.19
CA ALA A 137 -13.02 -3.48 21.95
C ALA A 137 -13.93 -4.29 21.00
N ARG A 138 -14.39 -5.46 21.45
CA ARG A 138 -15.51 -6.18 20.84
C ARG A 138 -16.38 -6.79 21.93
N VAL A 139 -17.69 -6.61 21.82
CA VAL A 139 -18.66 -7.11 22.79
C VAL A 139 -19.66 -8.05 22.11
N HIS A 140 -19.79 -9.24 22.68
CA HIS A 140 -20.78 -10.23 22.31
C HIS A 140 -21.79 -10.39 23.45
N LEU A 141 -23.06 -10.16 23.16
CA LEU A 141 -24.14 -10.27 24.13
C LEU A 141 -25.00 -11.49 23.80
N ALA A 142 -25.31 -12.28 24.81
CA ALA A 142 -26.27 -13.38 24.74
C ALA A 142 -27.47 -13.03 25.62
N LEU A 143 -28.55 -12.55 24.99
CA LEU A 143 -29.81 -12.23 25.67
C LEU A 143 -30.86 -13.31 25.35
N PRO A 144 -31.43 -13.99 26.37
CA PRO A 144 -32.49 -14.98 26.17
C PRO A 144 -33.77 -14.36 25.59
N GLU A 145 -34.51 -15.12 24.78
CA GLU A 145 -35.82 -14.70 24.25
C GLU A 145 -36.88 -14.76 25.34
N ARG A 146 -37.72 -13.73 25.52
CA ARG A 146 -38.80 -13.78 26.51
C ARG A 146 -39.84 -14.82 26.10
N ASP A 147 -40.08 -15.82 26.95
CA ASP A 147 -41.16 -16.78 26.77
C ASP A 147 -42.52 -16.06 26.93
N PRO A 148 -43.40 -16.05 25.92
CA PRO A 148 -44.71 -15.42 26.00
C PRO A 148 -45.63 -16.07 27.04
N LEU A 149 -45.34 -17.29 27.49
CA LEU A 149 -46.11 -18.03 28.50
C LEU A 149 -45.53 -17.90 29.91
N GLY A 150 -44.44 -17.15 30.09
CA GLY A 150 -43.83 -16.91 31.39
C GLY A 150 -42.92 -18.05 31.82
N GLY A 151 -41.65 -17.97 31.43
CA GLY A 151 -40.58 -18.87 31.85
C GLY A 151 -39.22 -18.18 31.65
N SER A 152 -38.25 -18.42 32.54
CA SER A 152 -36.88 -17.88 32.35
C SER A 152 -36.10 -18.78 31.39
N THR A 153 -35.99 -18.35 30.15
CA THR A 153 -35.36 -19.09 29.05
C THR A 153 -33.88 -18.71 28.90
N GLY A 154 -33.11 -18.80 29.99
CA GLY A 154 -31.65 -18.64 29.96
C GLY A 154 -31.12 -17.45 30.76
N LYS A 155 -29.80 -17.42 30.97
CA LYS A 155 -29.09 -16.36 31.69
C LYS A 155 -28.49 -15.38 30.69
N THR A 156 -28.64 -14.07 30.94
CA THR A 156 -27.96 -13.06 30.14
C THR A 156 -26.45 -13.11 30.41
N SER A 157 -25.64 -13.12 29.37
CA SER A 157 -24.18 -13.10 29.49
C SER A 157 -23.52 -12.21 28.46
N ALA A 158 -22.30 -11.76 28.76
CA ALA A 158 -21.48 -10.94 27.89
C ALA A 158 -20.05 -11.48 27.79
N ALA A 159 -19.50 -11.44 26.58
CA ALA A 159 -18.10 -11.70 26.31
C ALA A 159 -17.46 -10.46 25.71
N VAL A 160 -16.39 -9.98 26.34
CA VAL A 160 -15.69 -8.75 26.01
C VAL A 160 -14.26 -9.09 25.62
N TRP A 161 -13.87 -8.65 24.44
CA TRP A 161 -12.50 -8.67 23.98
C TRP A 161 -11.95 -7.26 24.02
N ILE A 162 -10.80 -7.10 24.65
CA ILE A 162 -10.06 -5.85 24.72
C ILE A 162 -8.71 -6.07 24.04
N PHE A 163 -8.50 -5.37 22.94
CA PHE A 163 -7.21 -5.26 22.28
C PHE A 163 -6.51 -4.05 22.86
N GLU A 164 -5.44 -4.28 23.63
CA GLU A 164 -4.70 -3.23 24.31
C GLU A 164 -3.51 -2.76 23.48
N GLN A 165 -3.20 -1.47 23.60
CA GLN A 165 -2.02 -0.87 23.00
C GLN A 165 -0.74 -1.47 23.64
N PRO A 166 0.36 -1.60 22.88
CA PRO A 166 1.64 -2.04 23.43
C PRO A 166 2.07 -1.16 24.61
N GLY A 167 2.34 -1.76 25.76
CA GLY A 167 2.76 -1.04 26.98
C GLY A 167 1.64 -0.39 27.79
N ALA A 168 0.37 -0.49 27.37
CA ALA A 168 -0.76 -0.11 28.20
C ALA A 168 -1.07 -1.20 29.24
N ASN A 169 -1.52 -0.79 30.43
CA ASN A 169 -2.04 -1.72 31.44
C ASN A 169 -3.55 -1.54 31.61
N VAL A 170 -4.33 -2.04 30.64
CA VAL A 170 -5.80 -1.99 30.71
C VAL A 170 -6.33 -3.05 31.67
N ARG A 171 -5.53 -4.08 31.97
CA ARG A 171 -5.92 -5.23 32.78
C ARG A 171 -6.28 -4.86 34.22
N ASP A 172 -5.62 -3.85 34.78
CA ASP A 172 -5.95 -3.32 36.12
C ASP A 172 -7.39 -2.76 36.20
N ARG A 173 -8.00 -2.45 35.05
CA ARG A 173 -9.36 -1.90 34.95
C ARG A 173 -10.40 -2.95 34.58
N GLU A 174 -10.08 -4.24 34.68
CA GLU A 174 -11.01 -5.34 34.36
C GLU A 174 -12.32 -5.23 35.16
N ALA A 175 -12.26 -4.88 36.45
CA ALA A 175 -13.44 -4.73 37.29
C ALA A 175 -14.34 -3.60 36.80
N ASP A 176 -13.78 -2.43 36.48
CA ASP A 176 -14.51 -1.28 35.93
C ASP A 176 -15.21 -1.66 34.62
N ILE A 177 -14.50 -2.36 33.72
CA ILE A 177 -15.04 -2.82 32.44
C ILE A 177 -16.24 -3.74 32.67
N LYS A 178 -16.15 -4.70 33.61
CA LYS A 178 -17.26 -5.58 33.93
C LYS A 178 -18.45 -4.83 34.52
N ILE A 179 -18.22 -3.82 35.36
CA ILE A 179 -19.29 -2.99 35.95
C ILE A 179 -20.02 -2.21 34.84
N VAL A 180 -19.27 -1.53 33.95
CA VAL A 180 -19.86 -0.77 32.83
C VAL A 180 -20.74 -1.66 31.95
N VAL A 181 -20.27 -2.88 31.63
CA VAL A 181 -21.05 -3.82 30.81
C VAL A 181 -22.25 -4.35 31.57
N LYS A 182 -22.11 -4.67 32.86
CA LYS A 182 -23.20 -5.16 33.71
C LYS A 182 -24.32 -4.12 33.83
N ASP A 183 -23.96 -2.87 34.09
CA ASP A 183 -24.93 -1.78 34.27
C ASP A 183 -25.54 -1.30 32.94
N GLY A 184 -24.84 -1.51 31.82
CA GLY A 184 -25.30 -1.13 30.48
C GLY A 184 -26.22 -2.13 29.79
N VAL A 185 -26.45 -3.33 30.34
CA VAL A 185 -27.25 -4.38 29.69
C VAL A 185 -28.35 -4.89 30.61
N GLU A 186 -29.59 -4.89 30.11
CA GLU A 186 -30.72 -5.45 30.83
C GLU A 186 -30.56 -6.96 31.09
N GLY A 187 -30.81 -7.37 32.34
CA GLY A 187 -30.71 -8.77 32.75
C GLY A 187 -29.30 -9.23 33.13
N LEU A 188 -28.26 -8.39 32.98
CA LEU A 188 -26.95 -8.62 33.58
C LEU A 188 -26.95 -8.15 35.04
N THR A 189 -27.29 -9.05 35.96
CA THR A 189 -27.34 -8.74 37.41
C THR A 189 -26.04 -9.08 38.13
N ASP A 190 -25.34 -10.13 37.71
CA ASP A 190 -24.06 -10.59 38.28
C ASP A 190 -22.87 -10.25 37.37
N ILE A 191 -21.79 -9.76 37.98
CA ILE A 191 -20.50 -9.47 37.34
C ILE A 191 -19.85 -10.74 36.74
N ASN A 192 -20.14 -11.92 37.30
CA ASN A 192 -19.63 -13.21 36.81
C ASN A 192 -20.22 -13.63 35.46
N GLN A 193 -21.29 -12.97 35.01
CA GLN A 193 -21.87 -13.18 33.68
C GLN A 193 -21.12 -12.40 32.59
N VAL A 194 -20.12 -11.59 32.96
CA VAL A 194 -19.26 -10.85 32.05
C VAL A 194 -17.86 -11.47 32.04
N SER A 195 -17.48 -12.04 30.90
CA SER A 195 -16.13 -12.53 30.66
C SER A 195 -15.33 -11.49 29.89
N VAL A 196 -14.11 -11.20 30.35
CA VAL A 196 -13.20 -10.23 29.70
C VAL A 196 -11.91 -10.95 29.31
N LYS A 197 -11.47 -10.73 28.07
CA LYS A 197 -10.19 -11.24 27.55
C LYS A 197 -9.37 -10.08 27.00
N PHE A 198 -8.11 -10.04 27.39
CA PHE A 198 -7.14 -9.04 26.96
C PHE A 198 -6.20 -9.64 25.92
N VAL A 199 -5.92 -8.88 24.87
CA VAL A 199 -4.99 -9.23 23.80
C VAL A 199 -4.09 -8.03 23.55
N THR A 200 -2.80 -8.15 23.82
CA THR A 200 -1.84 -7.11 23.49
C THR A 200 -1.60 -7.09 21.99
N MET A 201 -1.80 -5.93 21.36
CA MET A 201 -1.47 -5.78 19.95
C MET A 201 0.05 -5.81 19.75
N PRO A 202 0.53 -6.34 18.61
CA PRO A 202 1.94 -6.28 18.30
C PRO A 202 2.40 -4.82 18.21
N ALA A 203 3.60 -4.53 18.73
CA ALA A 203 4.21 -3.22 18.57
C ALA A 203 4.43 -2.92 17.07
N PRO A 204 4.20 -1.68 16.62
CA PRO A 204 4.62 -1.27 15.28
C PRO A 204 6.11 -1.62 15.10
N PRO A 205 6.51 -2.21 13.95
CA PRO A 205 7.91 -2.48 13.71
C PRO A 205 8.68 -1.17 13.78
N GLU A 206 9.72 -1.14 14.61
CA GLU A 206 10.65 -0.03 14.68
C GLU A 206 11.20 0.18 13.27
N SER A 207 10.84 1.30 12.64
CA SER A 207 11.27 1.61 11.29
C SER A 207 12.78 1.79 11.29
N ALA A 208 13.50 0.73 10.91
CA ALA A 208 14.93 0.83 10.63
C ALA A 208 15.12 1.87 9.50
N PRO A 209 16.11 2.77 9.60
CA PRO A 209 16.36 3.74 8.55
C PRO A 209 16.67 2.99 7.25
N SER A 210 15.73 3.04 6.30
CA SER A 210 15.92 2.45 4.98
C SER A 210 17.04 3.23 4.29
N THR A 211 18.21 2.60 4.20
CA THR A 211 19.33 3.16 3.45
C THR A 211 18.95 3.09 1.98
N GLY A 212 18.51 4.22 1.42
CA GLY A 212 17.96 4.37 0.06
C GLY A 212 18.92 4.08 -1.11
N THR A 213 19.99 3.32 -0.89
CA THR A 213 21.01 3.01 -1.91
C THR A 213 20.79 1.67 -2.62
N ALA A 214 19.99 0.76 -2.06
CA ALA A 214 19.76 -0.57 -2.68
C ALA A 214 18.85 -0.52 -3.92
N MET A 215 17.98 0.49 -4.04
CA MET A 215 17.02 0.63 -5.15
C MET A 215 17.65 1.10 -6.47
N ALA A 216 18.89 1.61 -6.45
CA ALA A 216 19.51 2.13 -7.66
C ALA A 216 20.05 1.03 -8.60
N LEU A 217 20.28 -0.19 -8.09
CA LEU A 217 20.92 -1.27 -8.87
C LEU A 217 19.97 -2.36 -9.36
N SER A 218 18.81 -2.58 -8.72
CA SER A 218 17.85 -3.61 -9.13
C SER A 218 16.86 -3.16 -10.22
N ALA A 219 16.77 -1.86 -10.49
CA ALA A 219 15.86 -1.29 -11.49
C ALA A 219 16.41 -1.28 -12.93
N ILE A 220 17.65 -1.73 -13.14
CA ILE A 220 18.25 -1.73 -14.48
C ILE A 220 17.80 -2.99 -15.22
N SER A 221 16.78 -2.84 -16.08
CA SER A 221 16.35 -3.94 -16.94
C SER A 221 17.52 -4.41 -17.83
N PRO A 222 17.70 -5.73 -18.04
CA PRO A 222 18.76 -6.24 -18.92
C PRO A 222 18.62 -5.71 -20.35
N MET A 223 17.40 -5.35 -20.77
CA MET A 223 17.17 -4.69 -22.06
C MET A 223 17.74 -3.26 -22.12
N ALA A 224 17.68 -2.49 -21.02
CA ALA A 224 18.27 -1.16 -20.97
C ALA A 224 19.80 -1.20 -21.16
N ILE A 225 20.47 -2.25 -20.65
CA ILE A 225 21.91 -2.47 -20.83
C ILE A 225 22.24 -2.74 -22.32
N VAL A 226 21.44 -3.57 -22.99
CA VAL A 226 21.63 -3.89 -24.42
C VAL A 226 21.40 -2.65 -25.29
N ILE A 227 20.37 -1.86 -25.00
CA ILE A 227 20.08 -0.62 -25.72
C ILE A 227 21.21 0.40 -25.51
N ALA A 228 21.69 0.57 -24.27
CA ALA A 228 22.81 1.46 -23.98
C ALA A 228 24.08 1.04 -24.73
N ALA A 229 24.39 -0.26 -24.77
CA ALA A 229 25.53 -0.79 -25.51
C ALA A 229 25.43 -0.54 -27.03
N LEU A 230 24.24 -0.73 -27.62
CA LEU A 230 24.00 -0.46 -29.05
C LEU A 230 24.12 1.03 -29.39
N VAL A 231 23.63 1.91 -28.52
CA VAL A 231 23.76 3.37 -28.70
C VAL A 231 25.22 3.80 -28.65
N VAL A 232 26.01 3.28 -27.70
CA VAL A 232 27.46 3.56 -27.62
C VAL A 232 28.18 3.06 -28.88
N ALA A 233 27.85 1.87 -29.36
CA ALA A 233 28.44 1.31 -30.58
C ALA A 233 28.13 2.17 -31.83
N LEU A 234 26.89 2.62 -31.99
CA LEU A 234 26.48 3.50 -33.10
C LEU A 234 27.17 4.87 -33.04
N LEU A 235 27.35 5.44 -31.85
CA LEU A 235 28.08 6.70 -31.66
C LEU A 235 29.56 6.55 -32.01
N ALA A 236 30.19 5.42 -31.65
CA ALA A 236 31.59 5.14 -32.02
C ALA A 236 31.76 5.02 -33.54
N VAL A 237 30.83 4.35 -34.23
CA VAL A 237 30.82 4.24 -35.69
C VAL A 237 30.64 5.61 -36.36
N ALA A 238 29.71 6.43 -35.87
CA ALA A 238 29.50 7.79 -36.38
C ALA A 238 30.74 8.67 -36.19
N PHE A 239 31.44 8.55 -35.06
CA PHE A 239 32.67 9.27 -34.78
C PHE A 239 33.80 8.87 -35.73
N ALA A 240 33.98 7.57 -35.97
CA ALA A 240 34.95 7.06 -36.94
C ALA A 240 34.66 7.53 -38.37
N PHE A 241 33.38 7.59 -38.76
CA PHE A 241 32.96 8.07 -40.09
C PHE A 241 33.19 9.58 -40.26
N ALA A 242 32.84 10.38 -39.24
CA ALA A 242 33.09 11.83 -39.24
C ALA A 242 34.58 12.17 -39.26
N GLY A 243 35.42 11.38 -38.58
CA GLY A 243 36.88 11.49 -38.63
C GLY A 243 37.44 11.27 -40.04
N ARG A 244 36.94 10.25 -40.75
CA ARG A 244 37.35 9.95 -42.14
C ARG A 244 36.93 11.02 -43.15
N LEU A 245 35.76 11.65 -42.98
CA LEU A 245 35.36 12.75 -43.85
C LEU A 245 36.21 14.01 -43.64
N LYS A 246 36.68 14.25 -42.41
CA LYS A 246 37.48 15.44 -42.08
C LYS A 246 38.93 15.35 -42.59
N THR A 247 39.44 14.14 -42.84
CA THR A 247 40.77 13.92 -43.44
C THR A 247 40.80 14.10 -44.96
N ARG A 248 39.65 14.19 -45.65
CA ARG A 248 39.60 14.57 -47.06
C ARG A 248 39.55 16.10 -47.19
N LYS A 249 40.70 16.77 -47.16
CA LYS A 249 40.81 18.17 -47.64
C LYS A 249 40.91 18.18 -49.18
N PRO A 250 40.23 19.09 -49.89
CA PRO A 250 40.39 19.24 -51.34
C PRO A 250 41.79 19.78 -51.69
N ALA A 251 42.37 19.28 -52.78
CA ALA A 251 43.67 19.73 -53.30
C ALA A 251 43.65 21.23 -53.61
N ALA A 252 44.66 21.96 -53.13
CA ALA A 252 44.79 23.40 -53.34
C ALA A 252 45.19 23.69 -54.80
N THR A 253 44.46 24.58 -55.45
CA THR A 253 44.80 25.15 -56.77
C THR A 253 45.93 26.19 -56.61
N ASP A 254 47.04 25.96 -57.31
CA ASP A 254 48.18 26.88 -57.37
C ASP A 254 47.79 28.25 -57.91
N LYS A 255 48.13 29.32 -57.18
CA LYS A 255 48.07 30.70 -57.69
C LYS A 255 49.40 31.04 -58.38
N ALA A 256 49.32 31.41 -59.66
CA ALA A 256 50.45 31.88 -60.46
C ALA A 256 51.09 33.18 -59.89
N PRO A 257 52.41 33.39 -60.04
CA PRO A 257 53.12 34.51 -59.43
C PRO A 257 52.95 35.84 -60.20
N PRO A 258 53.05 37.01 -59.52
CA PRO A 258 52.89 38.30 -60.17
C PRO A 258 54.13 38.69 -60.99
N THR A 259 53.91 39.09 -62.24
CA THR A 259 54.89 39.70 -63.14
C THR A 259 55.32 41.07 -62.63
N ARG A 260 56.62 41.22 -62.31
CA ARG A 260 57.28 42.51 -62.08
C ARG A 260 57.50 43.21 -63.44
N TRP A 261 56.98 44.42 -63.57
CA TRP A 261 57.37 45.38 -64.61
C TRP A 261 58.66 46.11 -64.20
N GLN A 262 59.67 46.12 -65.08
CA GLN A 262 60.81 47.05 -65.05
C GLN A 262 61.21 47.38 -66.50
N GLY A 263 61.28 48.68 -66.82
CA GLY A 263 61.92 49.23 -68.02
C GLY A 263 60.99 49.49 -69.18
#